data_AF-E9URZ4-F1
#
_entry.id   AF-E9URZ4-F1
#
_cell.length_a   1.000
_cell.length_b   1.000
_cell.length_c   1.000
_cell.angle_alpha   90.00
_cell.angle_beta   90.00
_cell.angle_gamma   90.00
#
_symmetry.space_group_name_H-M   'P 1'
#
loop_
_entity.id
_entity.type
_entity.pdbx_description
1 polymer ?
#
loop_
_entity_poly.entity_id
_entity_poly.type
_entity_poly.pdbx_seq_one_letter_code
_entity_poly.pdbx_strand_id
1 'polypeptide(L)' 'MAVENELPDLTVPGPRGEGDPVSPDLLEAELFGLEETLNILREEFTSVAPGERAHVARHMRDTRVRIAQIRLRLLHGR' A
#
# COMPACT_ATOMS: atom_id res chain seq x y z
N MET A 1 8.25 -26.34 26.63
CA MET A 1 7.69 -26.28 25.26
C MET A 1 7.62 -24.81 24.89
N ALA A 2 8.44 -24.37 23.95
CA ALA A 2 8.43 -23.01 23.44
C ALA A 2 7.78 -23.07 22.05
N VAL A 3 6.71 -22.31 21.85
CA VAL A 3 6.07 -22.15 20.53
C VAL A 3 6.71 -20.93 19.88
N GLU A 4 7.46 -21.17 18.81
CA GLU A 4 8.07 -20.14 17.99
C GLU A 4 6.94 -19.41 17.25
N ASN A 5 6.75 -18.14 17.57
CA ASN A 5 5.81 -17.26 16.86
C ASN A 5 6.48 -16.84 15.54
N GLU A 6 6.26 -17.62 14.49
CA GLU A 6 6.66 -17.24 13.13
C GLU A 6 5.78 -16.05 12.68
N LEU A 7 6.36 -14.85 12.74
CA LEU A 7 5.78 -13.66 12.10
C LEU A 7 5.62 -13.96 10.60
N PRO A 8 4.46 -13.69 9.98
CA PRO A 8 4.32 -13.82 8.53
C PRO A 8 5.24 -12.80 7.88
N ASP A 9 6.10 -13.30 6.99
CA ASP A 9 6.98 -12.49 6.17
C ASP A 9 6.10 -11.56 5.32
N LEU A 10 6.07 -10.27 5.70
CA LEU A 10 5.48 -9.20 4.92
C LEU A 10 6.39 -9.00 3.70
N THR A 11 6.29 -9.92 2.75
CA THR A 11 6.94 -9.79 1.45
C THR A 11 6.40 -8.53 0.82
N VAL A 12 7.18 -7.46 0.92
CA VAL A 12 7.00 -6.25 0.12
C VAL A 12 7.05 -6.73 -1.33
N PRO A 13 5.97 -6.59 -2.13
CA PRO A 13 6.07 -6.94 -3.53
C PRO A 13 7.10 -6.01 -4.16
N GLY A 14 8.24 -6.59 -4.53
CA GLY A 14 9.31 -5.90 -5.25
C GLY A 14 8.77 -5.28 -6.54
N PRO A 15 9.49 -4.30 -7.12
CA PRO A 15 9.02 -3.60 -8.30
C PRO A 15 9.02 -4.58 -9.47
N ARG A 16 7.83 -5.10 -9.83
CA ARG A 16 7.65 -5.85 -11.07
C ARG A 16 7.77 -4.86 -12.22
N GLY A 17 8.99 -4.78 -12.77
CA GLY A 17 9.28 -4.12 -14.02
C GLY A 17 8.75 -4.93 -15.20
N GLU A 18 8.32 -4.17 -16.21
CA GLU A 18 8.16 -4.54 -17.62
C GLU A 18 7.13 -5.62 -17.99
N GLY A 19 6.00 -5.14 -18.53
CA GLY A 19 5.51 -5.72 -19.79
C GLY A 19 4.15 -6.38 -19.79
N ASP A 20 3.47 -6.53 -18.66
CA ASP A 20 2.08 -7.00 -18.68
C ASP A 20 1.14 -5.79 -18.82
N PRO A 21 0.22 -5.74 -19.81
CA PRO A 21 -0.90 -4.82 -19.76
C PRO A 21 -1.73 -5.22 -18.54
N VAL A 22 -1.43 -4.59 -17.40
CA VAL A 22 -2.16 -4.84 -16.16
C VAL A 22 -3.61 -4.49 -16.46
N SER A 23 -4.48 -5.50 -16.40
CA SER A 23 -5.90 -5.32 -16.67
C SER A 23 -6.44 -4.13 -15.86
N PRO A 24 -7.24 -3.24 -16.46
CA PRO A 24 -7.88 -2.14 -15.74
C PRO A 24 -8.55 -2.60 -14.44
N ASP A 25 -9.21 -3.77 -14.45
CA ASP A 25 -9.86 -4.36 -13.27
C ASP A 25 -8.88 -4.64 -12.13
N LEU A 26 -7.66 -5.07 -12.44
CA LEU A 26 -6.62 -5.33 -11.44
C LEU A 26 -6.08 -4.02 -10.85
N LEU A 27 -5.94 -2.98 -11.68
CA LEU A 27 -5.55 -1.65 -11.24
C LEU A 27 -6.63 -1.00 -10.36
N GLU A 28 -7.91 -1.20 -10.70
CA GLU A 28 -9.04 -0.74 -9.88
C GLU A 28 -9.09 -1.45 -8.53
N ALA A 29 -8.88 -2.77 -8.50
CA ALA A 29 -8.79 -3.54 -7.27
C ALA A 29 -7.61 -3.09 -6.38
N GLU A 30 -6.43 -2.87 -6.98
CA GLU A 30 -5.26 -2.34 -6.26
C GLU A 30 -5.53 -0.92 -5.73
N LEU A 31 -6.15 -0.05 -6.54
CA LEU A 31 -6.54 1.31 -6.13
C LEU A 31 -7.46 1.27 -4.91
N PHE A 32 -8.50 0.44 -4.96
CA PHE A 32 -9.44 0.27 -3.85
C PHE A 32 -8.72 -0.16 -2.56
N GLY A 33 -7.86 -1.17 -2.64
CA GLY A 33 -7.10 -1.66 -1.48
C GLY A 33 -6.16 -0.60 -0.88
N LEU A 34 -5.51 0.21 -1.73
CA LEU A 34 -4.63 1.29 -1.26
C LEU A 34 -5.41 2.46 -0.65
N GLU A 35 -6.58 2.78 -1.18
CA GLU A 35 -7.47 3.80 -0.62
C GLU A 35 -7.98 3.39 0.76
N GLU A 36 -8.38 2.13 0.93
CA GLU A 36 -8.77 1.57 2.21
C GLU A 36 -7.60 1.55 3.21
N THR A 37 -6.42 1.10 2.76
CA THR A 37 -5.20 1.15 3.57
C THR A 37 -4.91 2.58 4.04
N LEU A 38 -5.02 3.56 3.15
CA LEU A 38 -4.80 4.97 3.50
C LEU A 38 -5.85 5.49 4.48
N ASN A 39 -7.09 5.01 4.40
CA ASN A 39 -8.15 5.37 5.35
C ASN A 39 -7.84 4.84 6.75
N ILE A 40 -7.53 3.54 6.87
CA ILE A 40 -7.14 2.91 8.14
C ILE A 40 -5.94 3.63 8.77
N LEU A 41 -4.90 3.92 7.98
CA LEU A 41 -3.71 4.62 8.50
C LEU A 41 -4.03 6.02 9.02
N ARG A 42 -5.03 6.71 8.46
CA ARG A 42 -5.47 8.03 8.94
C ARG A 42 -6.23 7.93 10.24
N GLU A 43 -7.14 6.98 10.34
CA GLU A 43 -7.95 6.73 11.53
C GLU A 43 -7.07 6.36 12.72
N GLU A 44 -6.06 5.50 12.48
CA GLU A 44 -5.18 5.02 13.53
C GLU A 44 -4.00 5.97 13.84
N PHE A 45 -3.74 6.98 13.01
CA PHE A 45 -2.56 7.84 13.16
C PHE A 45 -2.46 8.51 14.54
N THR A 46 -3.60 8.92 15.11
CA THR A 46 -3.64 9.55 16.43
C THR A 46 -3.39 8.56 17.56
N SER A 47 -3.76 7.30 17.36
CA SER A 47 -3.57 6.17 18.28
C SER A 47 -2.11 5.67 18.31
N VAL A 48 -1.34 5.97 17.26
CA VAL A 48 0.07 5.59 17.13
C VAL A 48 0.96 6.41 18.06
N ALA A 49 1.90 5.73 18.73
CA ALA A 49 2.90 6.36 19.59
C ALA A 49 3.75 7.40 18.82
N PRO A 50 4.15 8.53 19.42
CA PRO A 50 4.85 9.60 18.72
C PRO A 50 6.12 9.15 17.95
N GLY A 51 6.86 8.17 18.47
CA GLY A 51 8.05 7.62 17.81
C GLY A 51 7.75 6.88 16.50
N GLU A 52 6.58 6.26 16.40
CA GLU A 52 6.15 5.47 15.24
C GLU A 52 5.43 6.32 14.18
N ARG A 53 4.93 7.51 14.56
CA ARG A 53 4.21 8.41 13.65
C ARG A 53 5.02 8.82 12.42
N ALA A 54 6.33 8.95 12.55
CA ALA A 54 7.20 9.26 11.42
C ALA A 54 7.21 8.14 10.37
N HIS A 55 7.19 6.88 10.82
CA HIS A 55 7.11 5.71 9.95
C HIS A 55 5.74 5.63 9.27
N VAL A 56 4.65 5.79 10.04
CA VAL A 56 3.28 5.79 9.51
C VAL A 56 3.06 6.93 8.52
N ALA A 57 3.55 8.14 8.81
CA ALA A 57 3.45 9.28 7.89
C ALA A 57 4.20 9.05 6.57
N ARG A 58 5.36 8.38 6.61
CA ARG A 58 6.09 7.96 5.40
C ARG A 58 5.26 6.95 4.61
N HIS A 59 4.72 5.93 5.27
CA HIS A 59 3.89 4.92 4.62
C HIS A 59 2.65 5.55 3.96
N MET A 60 1.95 6.45 4.66
CA MET A 60 0.84 7.22 4.08
C MET A 60 1.24 8.04 2.86
N ARG A 61 2.44 8.64 2.86
CA ARG A 61 2.96 9.37 1.69
C ARG A 61 3.18 8.43 0.51
N ASP A 62 3.82 7.29 0.75
CA ASP A 62 4.14 6.32 -0.31
C ASP A 62 2.86 5.71 -0.89
N THR A 63 1.88 5.38 -0.05
CA THR A 63 0.55 4.92 -0.47
C THR A 63 -0.16 5.96 -1.35
N ARG A 64 -0.11 7.25 -0.98
CA ARG A 64 -0.68 8.34 -1.79
C ARG A 64 0.00 8.48 -3.16
N VAL A 65 1.32 8.32 -3.22
CA VAL A 65 2.07 8.35 -4.49
C VAL A 65 1.64 7.18 -5.38
N ARG A 66 1.52 5.98 -4.82
CA ARG A 66 1.09 4.79 -5.57
C ARG A 66 -0.34 4.90 -6.09
N ILE A 67 -1.27 5.40 -5.27
CA ILE A 67 -2.63 5.74 -5.70
C ILE A 67 -2.61 6.69 -6.91
N ALA A 68 -1.81 7.76 -6.86
CA ALA A 68 -1.70 8.71 -7.96
C ALA A 68 -1.15 8.06 -9.24
N GLN A 69 -0.16 7.18 -9.12
CA GLN A 69 0.40 6.43 -10.25
C GLN A 69 -0.64 5.51 -10.89
N ILE A 70 -1.42 4.77 -10.09
CA ILE A 70 -2.47 3.87 -10.60
C ILE A 70 -3.57 4.68 -11.28
N ARG A 71 -4.01 5.79 -10.68
CA ARG A 71 -5.01 6.68 -11.31
C ARG A 71 -4.52 7.21 -12.66
N LEU A 72 -3.24 7.58 -12.77
CA LEU A 72 -2.66 8.02 -14.04
C LEU A 72 -2.65 6.91 -15.10
N ARG A 73 -2.35 5.68 -14.69
CA ARG A 73 -2.37 4.49 -15.56
C ARG A 73 -3.77 4.17 -16.07
N LEU A 74 -4.76 4.18 -15.18
CA LEU A 74 -6.17 4.00 -15.52
C LEU A 74 -6.67 5.07 -16.50
N LEU A 75 -6.30 6.34 -16.30
CA LEU A 75 -6.66 7.43 -17.23
C LEU A 75 -6.07 7.25 -18.64
N HIS A 76 -4.92 6.59 -18.75
CA HIS A 76 -4.22 6.38 -20.02
C HIS A 76 -4.52 5.01 -20.66
N GLY A 77 -5.32 4.15 -20.01
CA GLY A 77 -5.64 2.81 -20.49
C GLY A 77 -4.41 1.90 -20.64
N ARG A 78 -3.39 2.06 -19.78
CA ARG A 78 -2.12 1.28 -19.77
C ARG A 78 -1.72 0.79 -18.38
#